data_AF-A1RWG4-F1
#
_entry.id   AF-A1RWG4-F1
#
_cell.length_a   1.000
_cell.length_b   1.000
_cell.length_c   1.000
_cell.angle_alpha   90.00
_cell.angle_beta   90.00
_cell.angle_gamma   90.00
#
_symmetry.space_group_name_H-M   'P 1'
#
loop_
_entity.id
_entity.type
_entity.pdbx_description
1 polymer ?
#
loop_
_entity_poly.entity_id
_entity_poly.type
_entity_poly.pdbx_seq_one_letter_code
_entity_poly.pdbx_strand_id
1 'polypeptide(L)'
;MAEYIRLAKLLRELESLAPECRAFFRVLSLFLENPDEAFTKYRVEKETALSHVARVLERMVSMGVLEIVDENPRLYRLNKQSPFLQHLLEPLVKA
;
A
#
# COMPACT_ATOMS: atom_id res chain seq x y z
N MET A 1 -14.33 -0.82 0.06
CA MET A 1 -13.87 -2.19 -0.29
C MET A 1 -13.70 -2.34 -1.80
N ALA A 2 -14.77 -2.25 -2.60
CA ALA A 2 -14.66 -2.40 -4.07
C ALA A 2 -13.68 -1.42 -4.73
N GLU A 3 -13.64 -0.16 -4.27
CA GLU A 3 -12.75 0.88 -4.79
C GLU A 3 -11.26 0.59 -4.52
N TYR A 4 -10.93 0.10 -3.32
CA TYR A 4 -9.55 -0.29 -3.00
C TYR A 4 -9.06 -1.42 -3.89
N ILE A 5 -9.91 -2.42 -4.16
CA ILE A 5 -9.59 -3.51 -5.07
C ILE A 5 -9.39 -3.00 -6.50
N ARG A 6 -10.25 -2.07 -6.96
CA ARG A 6 -10.09 -1.43 -8.27
C ARG A 6 -8.76 -0.67 -8.36
N LEU A 7 -8.42 0.11 -7.34
CA LEU A 7 -7.17 0.86 -7.28
C LEU A 7 -5.96 -0.07 -7.25
N ALA A 8 -5.98 -1.13 -6.42
CA ALA A 8 -4.91 -2.13 -6.37
C ALA A 8 -4.67 -2.76 -7.75
N LYS A 9 -5.74 -3.10 -8.47
CA LYS A 9 -5.65 -3.67 -9.81
C LYS A 9 -5.03 -2.69 -10.81
N LEU A 10 -5.45 -1.43 -10.78
CA LEU A 10 -4.85 -0.36 -11.59
C LEU A 10 -3.36 -0.19 -11.30
N LEU A 11 -2.97 -0.16 -10.02
CA LEU A 11 -1.57 -0.04 -9.61
C LEU A 11 -0.72 -1.21 -10.12
N ARG A 12 -1.24 -2.44 -10.08
CA ARG A 12 -0.57 -3.61 -10.66
C ARG A 12 -0.38 -3.50 -12.18
N GLU A 13 -1.32 -2.89 -12.90
CA GLU A 13 -1.19 -2.62 -14.34
C GLU A 13 -0.09 -1.57 -14.60
N LEU A 14 -0.05 -0.51 -13.78
CA LEU A 14 0.96 0.55 -13.86
C LEU A 14 2.39 0.10 -13.53
N GLU A 15 2.58 -1.02 -12.80
CA GLU A 15 3.91 -1.59 -12.53
C GLU A 15 4.71 -1.87 -13.82
N SER A 16 4.01 -2.17 -14.91
CA SER A 16 4.63 -2.42 -16.22
C SER A 16 5.06 -1.13 -16.94
N LEU A 17 4.40 -0.02 -16.63
CA LEU A 17 4.59 1.28 -17.30
C LEU A 17 5.59 2.18 -16.56
N ALA A 18 5.75 2.03 -15.25
CA ALA A 18 6.70 2.78 -14.43
C ALA A 18 7.53 1.84 -13.52
N PRO A 19 8.58 1.19 -14.08
CA PRO A 19 9.41 0.23 -13.35
C PRO A 19 10.07 0.78 -12.08
N GLU A 20 10.41 2.07 -12.07
CA GLU A 20 10.99 2.79 -10.93
C GLU A 20 10.04 2.88 -9.73
N CYS A 21 8.72 2.80 -9.99
CA CYS A 21 7.68 2.83 -8.97
C CYS A 21 7.17 1.44 -8.59
N ARG A 22 7.67 0.37 -9.24
CA ARG A 22 7.17 -1.01 -9.06
C ARG A 22 7.05 -1.43 -7.61
N ALA A 23 8.11 -1.21 -6.82
CA ALA A 23 8.11 -1.61 -5.41
C ALA A 23 7.02 -0.87 -4.60
N PHE A 24 6.82 0.42 -4.89
CA PHE A 24 5.78 1.22 -4.25
C PHE A 24 4.39 0.74 -4.63
N PHE A 25 4.11 0.53 -5.93
CA PHE A 25 2.81 0.06 -6.40
C PHE A 25 2.47 -1.32 -5.88
N ARG A 26 3.44 -2.23 -5.87
CA ARG A 26 3.22 -3.60 -5.38
C ARG A 26 2.93 -3.65 -3.89
N VAL A 27 3.69 -2.90 -3.09
CA VAL A 27 3.44 -2.80 -1.65
C VAL A 27 2.08 -2.13 -1.38
N LEU A 28 1.76 -1.03 -2.05
CA LEU A 28 0.48 -0.34 -1.86
C LEU A 28 -0.70 -1.24 -2.26
N SER A 29 -0.58 -2.00 -3.34
CA SER A 29 -1.60 -2.96 -3.78
C SER A 29 -1.88 -4.02 -2.72
N LEU A 30 -0.86 -4.56 -2.05
CA LEU A 30 -1.03 -5.51 -0.95
C LEU A 30 -1.92 -4.94 0.17
N PHE A 31 -1.66 -3.70 0.58
CA PHE A 31 -2.44 -3.05 1.65
C PHE A 31 -3.85 -2.65 1.19
N LEU A 32 -4.03 -2.25 -0.06
CA LEU A 32 -5.34 -1.95 -0.63
C LEU A 32 -6.22 -3.20 -0.78
N GLU A 33 -5.61 -4.34 -1.09
CA GLU A 33 -6.28 -5.64 -1.15
C GLU A 33 -6.69 -6.14 0.24
N ASN A 34 -5.94 -5.77 1.27
CA ASN A 34 -6.16 -6.21 2.66
C ASN A 34 -6.21 -5.00 3.61
N PRO A 35 -7.20 -4.09 3.46
CA PRO A 35 -7.18 -2.77 4.09
C PRO A 35 -7.35 -2.79 5.62
N ASP A 36 -7.82 -3.90 6.18
CA ASP A 36 -7.98 -4.11 7.62
C ASP A 36 -6.84 -4.90 8.25
N GLU A 37 -5.97 -5.48 7.42
CA GLU A 37 -4.91 -6.35 7.88
C GLU A 37 -3.63 -5.59 8.19
N ALA A 38 -2.93 -6.03 9.23
CA ALA A 38 -1.63 -5.52 9.60
C ALA A 38 -0.51 -6.48 9.17
N PHE A 39 0.58 -5.93 8.64
CA PHE A 39 1.70 -6.69 8.11
C PHE A 39 3.00 -6.28 8.81
N THR A 40 3.83 -7.27 9.15
CA THR A 40 5.23 -6.98 9.48
C THR A 40 6.01 -6.73 8.18
N LYS A 41 7.16 -6.05 8.27
CA LYS A 41 8.08 -5.91 7.14
C LYS A 41 8.35 -7.26 6.44
N TYR A 42 8.64 -8.30 7.23
CA TYR A 42 8.95 -9.64 6.70
C TYR A 42 7.77 -10.26 5.96
N ARG A 43 6.55 -10.04 6.45
CA ARG A 43 5.35 -10.50 5.75
C ARG A 43 5.16 -9.74 4.44
N VAL A 44 5.35 -8.42 4.43
CA VAL A 44 5.31 -7.63 3.18
C VAL A 44 6.31 -8.16 2.16
N GLU A 45 7.56 -8.39 2.54
CA GLU A 45 8.59 -8.94 1.65
C GLU A 45 8.16 -10.28 1.03
N LYS A 46 7.61 -11.17 1.86
CA LYS A 46 7.11 -12.47 1.42
C LYS A 46 5.95 -12.35 0.43
N GLU A 47 4.90 -11.61 0.78
CA GLU A 47 3.67 -11.51 -0.03
C GLU A 47 3.90 -10.75 -1.34
N THR A 48 4.85 -9.80 -1.36
CA THR A 48 5.17 -8.99 -2.54
C THR A 48 6.28 -9.58 -3.42
N ALA A 49 6.99 -10.60 -2.94
CA ALA A 49 8.23 -11.10 -3.53
C ALA A 49 9.26 -9.98 -3.78
N LEU A 50 9.33 -9.01 -2.86
CA LEU A 50 10.30 -7.92 -2.86
C LEU A 50 11.26 -8.07 -1.68
N SER A 51 12.49 -7.59 -1.85
CA SER A 51 13.46 -7.49 -0.78
C SER A 51 13.69 -6.03 -0.36
N HIS A 52 14.11 -5.82 0.88
CA HIS A 52 14.52 -4.52 1.41
C HIS A 52 13.41 -3.45 1.36
N VAL A 53 12.16 -3.84 1.60
CA VAL A 53 10.98 -2.95 1.52
C VAL A 53 10.92 -1.89 2.63
N ALA A 54 11.85 -1.91 3.59
CA ALA A 54 11.86 -0.99 4.73
C ALA A 54 11.73 0.48 4.31
N ARG A 55 12.51 0.94 3.32
CA ARG A 55 12.45 2.33 2.82
C ARG A 55 11.11 2.67 2.19
N VAL A 56 10.45 1.71 1.54
CA VAL A 56 9.13 1.91 0.93
C VAL A 56 8.08 2.06 2.02
N LEU A 57 8.10 1.20 3.04
CA LEU A 57 7.20 1.26 4.17
C LEU A 57 7.36 2.58 4.95
N GLU A 58 8.60 2.98 5.25
CA GLU A 58 8.89 4.24 5.93
C GLU A 58 8.38 5.44 5.14
N ARG A 59 8.58 5.46 3.82
CA ARG A 59 8.03 6.51 2.95
C ARG A 59 6.50 6.53 3.00
N MET A 60 5.85 5.38 2.88
CA MET A 60 4.38 5.31 2.95
C MET A 60 3.83 5.77 4.30
N VAL A 61 4.52 5.47 5.41
CA VAL A 61 4.17 6.00 6.73
C VAL A 61 4.36 7.52 6.76
N SER A 62 5.48 8.04 6.25
CA SER A 62 5.72 9.49 6.21
C SER A 62 4.70 10.27 5.35
N MET A 63 4.16 9.63 4.30
CA MET A 63 3.08 10.17 3.47
C MET A 63 1.69 10.02 4.12
N GLY A 64 1.60 9.35 5.28
CA GLY A 64 0.34 9.05 5.95
C GLY A 64 -0.53 8.03 5.23
N VAL A 65 0.04 7.24 4.32
CA VAL A 65 -0.67 6.15 3.59
C VAL A 65 -0.79 4.91 4.45
N LEU A 66 0.25 4.62 5.23
CA LEU A 66 0.26 3.55 6.22
C LEU A 66 0.38 4.15 7.62
N GLU A 67 -0.10 3.42 8.61
CA GLU A 67 0.09 3.70 10.03
C GLU A 67 0.82 2.52 10.69
N ILE A 68 1.58 2.81 11.76
CA ILE A 68 2.19 1.80 12.60
C ILE A 68 1.21 1.50 13.74
N VAL A 69 0.78 0.25 13.85
CA VAL A 69 -0.23 -0.18 14.85
C VAL A 69 0.38 -0.95 16.02
N ASP A 70 1.61 -1.44 15.87
CA ASP A 70 2.42 -2.06 16.92
C ASP A 70 3.90 -1.79 16.59
N GLU A 71 4.77 -1.68 17.59
CA GLU A 71 6.22 -1.49 17.44
C GLU A 71 7.02 -2.78 17.68
N ASN A 72 6.45 -3.82 18.33
CA ASN A 72 7.16 -5.04 18.75
C ASN A 72 6.38 -6.34 18.43
N PRO A 73 6.50 -6.91 17.22
CA PRO A 73 7.26 -6.39 16.07
C PRO A 73 6.50 -5.27 15.36
N ARG A 74 7.23 -4.39 14.66
CA ARG A 74 6.61 -3.30 13.92
C ARG A 74 5.58 -3.79 12.90
N LEU A 75 4.32 -3.42 13.10
CA LEU A 75 3.18 -3.75 12.26
C LEU A 75 2.66 -2.51 11.53
N TYR A 76 2.48 -2.65 10.23
CA TYR A 76 1.97 -1.59 9.35
C TYR A 76 0.54 -1.93 8.92
N ARG A 77 -0.35 -0.95 8.86
CA ARG A 77 -1.72 -1.08 8.34
C ARG A 77 -2.04 0.08 7.40
N LEU A 78 -2.97 -0.12 6.49
CA LEU A 78 -3.50 0.96 5.64
C LEU A 78 -4.17 2.03 6.52
N ASN A 79 -3.74 3.28 6.39
CA ASN A 79 -4.43 4.40 7.02
C ASN A 79 -5.65 4.80 6.17
N LYS A 80 -6.82 4.26 6.51
CA LYS A 80 -8.09 4.54 5.78
C LYS A 80 -8.50 6.02 5.81
N GLN A 81 -7.96 6.80 6.74
CA GLN A 81 -8.20 8.24 6.87
C GLN A 81 -7.15 9.08 6.13
N SER A 82 -6.23 8.45 5.40
CA SER A 82 -5.20 9.13 4.63
C SER A 82 -5.82 10.08 3.60
N PRO A 83 -5.57 11.41 3.66
CA PRO A 83 -6.03 12.35 2.65
C PRO A 83 -5.50 11.98 1.26
N PHE A 84 -4.26 11.48 1.20
CA PHE A 84 -3.65 10.99 -0.03
C PHE A 84 -4.47 9.85 -0.66
N LEU A 85 -4.87 8.85 0.13
CA LEU A 85 -5.71 7.76 -0.38
C LEU A 85 -7.09 8.25 -0.81
N GLN A 86 -7.70 9.16 -0.06
CA GLN A 86 -8.99 9.74 -0.43
C GLN A 86 -8.93 10.44 -1.79
N HIS A 87 -7.89 11.23 -2.05
CA HIS A 87 -7.68 11.88 -3.35
C HIS A 87 -7.45 10.87 -4.49
N LEU A 88 -6.75 9.76 -4.24
CA LEU A 88 -6.58 8.72 -5.26
C LEU A 88 -7.88 7.95 -5.58
N LEU A 89 -8.76 7.80 -4.59
CA LEU A 89 -10.00 7.05 -4.74
C LEU A 89 -11.13 7.90 -5.32
N GLU A 90 -11.11 9.21 -5.10
CA GLU A 90 -12.17 10.13 -5.53
C GLU A 90 -12.59 9.95 -7.02
N PRO A 91 -11.66 9.83 -7.99
CA PRO A 91 -12.04 9.60 -9.39
C PRO A 91 -12.69 8.23 -9.64
N LEU A 92 -12.38 7.23 -8.81
CA LEU A 92 -12.88 5.85 -8.95
C LEU A 92 -14.29 5.69 -8.36
N VAL A 93 -14.70 6.56 -7.43
CA VAL A 93 -16.05 6.58 -6.83
C VAL A 93 -17.05 7.30 -7.74
N LYS A 94 -16.59 8.33 -8.45
CA LYS A 94 -17.42 9.16 -9.34
C LYS A 94 -17.58 8.58 -10.75
N ALA A 95 -16.96 7.44 -11.05
CA ALA A 95 -16.96 6.76 -12.35
C ALA A 95 -17.83 5.49 -12.33
#